data_AF-A0A1G6RA19-F1
#
_entry.id   AF-A0A1G6RA19-F1
#
_cell.length_a   1.000
_cell.length_b   1.000
_cell.length_c   1.000
_cell.angle_alpha   90.00
_cell.angle_beta   90.00
_cell.angle_gamma   90.00
#
_symmetry.space_group_name_H-M   'P 1'
#
loop_
_entity.id
_entity.type
_entity.pdbx_description
1 polymer ?
#
loop_
_entity_poly.entity_id
_entity_poly.type
_entity_poly.pdbx_seq_one_letter_code
_entity_poly.pdbx_strand_id
1 'polypeptide(L)'
;MHIKTQKALKVKVKPEIIKSALGSSYVKDYRSKGINASSIPTSVSYALFRKVFELYNNNLLIDAQGPFDYPSKEEAITFNYEICQVCSDAVAQNYIKIEDGKKVCIECAHFIR
;
A
#
# COMPACT_ATOMS: atom_id res chain seq x y z
N MET A 1 11.24 8.06 -0.61
CA MET A 1 11.39 9.50 -0.26
C MET A 1 12.56 9.62 0.69
N HIS A 2 13.43 10.59 0.48
CA HIS A 2 14.52 10.89 1.41
C HIS A 2 14.11 12.07 2.28
N ILE A 3 13.78 11.78 3.55
CA ILE A 3 13.15 12.73 4.49
C ILE A 3 13.98 14.00 4.65
N LYS A 4 15.31 13.88 4.79
CA LYS A 4 16.18 15.05 5.01
C LYS A 4 16.25 16.00 3.81
N THR A 5 16.17 15.47 2.60
CA THR A 5 16.30 16.28 1.39
C THR A 5 14.95 16.62 0.76
N GLN A 6 13.85 16.08 1.30
CA GLN A 6 12.50 16.24 0.74
C GLN A 6 12.45 15.91 -0.75
N LYS A 7 13.23 14.89 -1.16
CA LYS A 7 13.27 14.39 -2.54
C LYS A 7 12.64 13.01 -2.63
N ALA A 8 12.00 12.71 -3.76
CA ALA A 8 11.42 11.39 -4.01
C ALA A 8 11.79 10.85 -5.41
N LEU A 9 11.86 9.52 -5.51
CA LEU A 9 11.93 8.81 -6.78
C LEU A 9 10.58 8.15 -7.03
N LYS A 10 10.07 8.25 -8.26
CA LYS A 10 8.94 7.46 -8.72
C LYS A 10 9.48 6.19 -9.34
N VAL A 11 9.21 5.06 -8.70
CA VAL A 11 9.61 3.73 -9.21
C VAL A 11 8.36 3.00 -9.67
N LYS A 12 8.41 2.43 -10.87
CA LYS A 12 7.34 1.57 -11.40
C LYS A 12 7.94 0.30 -11.99
N VAL A 13 7.22 -0.81 -11.89
CA VAL A 13 7.52 -2.00 -12.70
C VAL A 13 7.15 -1.69 -14.15
N LYS A 14 7.99 -2.09 -15.11
CA LYS A 14 7.71 -1.83 -16.52
C LYS A 14 6.40 -2.51 -16.96
N PRO A 15 5.49 -1.82 -17.69
CA PRO A 15 4.18 -2.37 -18.02
C PRO A 15 4.19 -3.71 -18.77
N GLU A 16 5.17 -3.92 -19.65
CA GLU A 16 5.36 -5.15 -20.40
C GLU A 16 5.65 -6.36 -19.51
N ILE A 17 6.29 -6.15 -18.36
CA ILE A 17 6.56 -7.20 -17.39
C ILE A 17 5.27 -7.60 -16.67
N ILE A 18 4.46 -6.62 -16.27
CA ILE A 18 3.13 -6.86 -15.69
C ILE A 18 2.24 -7.62 -16.69
N LYS A 19 2.20 -7.19 -17.95
CA LYS A 19 1.45 -7.87 -19.01
C LYS A 19 1.93 -9.31 -19.21
N SER A 20 3.25 -9.54 -19.19
CA SER A 20 3.82 -10.89 -19.27
C SER A 20 3.44 -11.76 -18.06
N ALA A 21 3.47 -11.21 -16.84
CA ALA A 21 3.11 -11.93 -15.62
C ALA A 21 1.62 -12.33 -15.60
N LEU A 22 0.72 -11.40 -15.96
CA LEU A 22 -0.70 -11.69 -16.10
C LEU A 22 -1.01 -12.69 -17.22
N GLY A 23 -0.14 -12.75 -18.24
CA GLY A 23 -0.23 -13.71 -19.33
C GLY A 23 0.32 -15.10 -19.03
N SER A 24 0.97 -15.31 -17.87
CA SER A 24 1.66 -16.54 -17.52
C SER A 24 0.72 -17.70 -17.19
N SER A 25 1.23 -18.94 -17.27
CA SER A 25 0.51 -20.14 -16.85
C SER A 25 0.04 -20.04 -15.39
N TYR A 26 0.87 -19.50 -14.50
CA TYR A 26 0.50 -19.25 -13.10
C TYR A 26 -0.83 -18.50 -12.96
N VAL A 27 -1.06 -17.47 -13.79
CA VAL A 27 -2.31 -16.70 -13.76
C VAL A 27 -3.42 -17.35 -14.58
N LYS A 28 -3.16 -17.70 -15.85
CA LYS A 28 -4.17 -18.21 -16.77
C LYS A 28 -4.68 -19.61 -16.41
N ASP A 29 -3.80 -20.50 -15.98
CA ASP A 29 -4.18 -21.89 -15.76
C ASP A 29 -4.64 -22.15 -14.33
N TYR A 30 -4.26 -21.29 -13.38
CA TYR A 30 -4.53 -21.46 -11.95
C TYR A 30 -5.27 -20.29 -11.30
N ARG A 31 -4.62 -19.13 -11.12
CA ARG A 31 -5.19 -18.04 -10.30
C ARG A 31 -6.50 -17.51 -10.84
N SER A 32 -6.62 -17.36 -12.16
CA SER A 32 -7.86 -16.91 -12.81
C SER A 32 -9.01 -17.92 -12.70
N LYS A 33 -8.71 -19.19 -12.37
CA LYS A 33 -9.71 -20.23 -12.09
C LYS A 33 -10.04 -20.36 -10.60
N GLY A 34 -9.60 -19.41 -9.77
CA GLY A 34 -9.84 -19.42 -8.32
C GLY A 34 -8.93 -20.35 -7.52
N ILE A 35 -7.93 -20.99 -8.15
CA ILE A 35 -7.00 -21.88 -7.44
C ILE A 35 -6.09 -21.04 -6.54
N ASN A 36 -6.02 -21.40 -5.26
CA ASN A 36 -5.18 -20.72 -4.28
C ASN A 36 -3.69 -20.88 -4.61
N ALA A 37 -2.91 -19.83 -4.35
CA ALA A 37 -1.47 -19.81 -4.63
C ALA A 37 -0.71 -20.96 -3.95
N SER A 38 -1.13 -21.36 -2.75
CA SER A 38 -0.56 -22.48 -1.98
C SER A 38 -0.82 -23.86 -2.60
N SER A 39 -1.79 -23.96 -3.52
CA SER A 39 -2.15 -25.20 -4.22
C SER A 39 -1.53 -25.30 -5.61
N ILE A 40 -0.81 -24.28 -6.07
CA ILE A 40 -0.16 -24.26 -7.39
C ILE A 40 1.14 -25.05 -7.32
N PRO A 41 1.43 -25.94 -8.29
CA PRO A 41 2.68 -26.69 -8.32
C PRO A 41 3.90 -25.77 -8.17
N THR A 42 4.83 -26.16 -7.30
CA THR A 42 6.04 -25.38 -7.00
C THR A 42 6.82 -25.05 -8.26
N SER A 43 6.91 -25.96 -9.23
CA SER A 43 7.61 -25.74 -10.51
C SER A 43 7.05 -24.56 -11.30
N VAL A 44 5.72 -24.38 -11.32
CA VAL A 44 5.04 -23.27 -12.00
C VAL A 44 5.32 -21.95 -11.27
N SER A 45 5.20 -21.95 -9.95
CA SER A 45 5.46 -20.78 -9.10
C SER A 45 6.93 -20.34 -9.17
N TYR A 46 7.85 -21.30 -9.11
CA TYR A 46 9.29 -21.06 -9.09
C TYR A 46 9.79 -20.49 -10.41
N ALA A 47 9.26 -20.95 -11.55
CA ALA A 47 9.61 -20.41 -12.86
C ALA A 47 9.28 -18.92 -12.99
N LEU A 48 8.09 -18.49 -12.50
CA LEU A 48 7.72 -17.08 -12.51
C LEU A 48 8.59 -16.27 -11.55
N PHE A 49 8.85 -16.79 -10.34
CA PHE A 49 9.70 -16.14 -9.36
C PHE A 49 11.12 -15.90 -9.89
N ARG A 50 11.76 -16.94 -10.45
CA ARG A 50 13.10 -16.85 -11.05
C ARG A 50 13.20 -15.77 -12.12
N LYS A 51 12.21 -15.71 -13.01
CA LYS A 51 12.15 -14.71 -14.08
C LYS A 51 12.17 -13.27 -13.53
N VAL A 52 11.46 -12.99 -12.43
CA VAL A 52 11.45 -11.65 -11.82
C VAL A 52 12.83 -11.27 -11.27
N PHE A 53 13.51 -12.21 -10.61
CA PHE A 53 14.87 -11.98 -10.09
C PHE A 53 15.90 -11.79 -11.21
N GLU A 54 15.77 -12.53 -12.31
CA GLU A 54 16.62 -12.32 -13.49
C GLU A 54 16.40 -10.94 -14.11
N LEU A 55 15.14 -10.49 -14.22
CA LEU A 55 14.84 -9.12 -14.70
C LEU A 55 15.40 -8.06 -13.74
N TYR A 56 15.34 -8.28 -12.43
CA TYR A 56 15.92 -7.37 -11.45
C TYR A 56 17.44 -7.30 -11.56
N ASN A 57 18.12 -8.46 -11.57
CA ASN A 57 19.59 -8.54 -11.64
C ASN A 57 20.17 -7.92 -12.92
N ASN A 58 19.38 -7.87 -13.99
CA ASN A 58 19.77 -7.27 -15.26
C ASN A 58 19.29 -5.81 -15.42
N ASN A 59 18.77 -5.17 -14.37
CA ASN A 59 18.22 -3.80 -14.42
C ASN A 59 17.08 -3.62 -15.44
N LEU A 60 16.32 -4.68 -15.71
CA LEU A 60 15.21 -4.68 -16.67
C LEU A 60 13.85 -4.53 -15.99
N LEU A 61 13.75 -4.74 -14.67
CA LEU A 61 12.47 -4.85 -13.96
C LEU A 61 11.71 -3.52 -13.79
N ILE A 62 12.41 -2.45 -13.48
CA ILE A 62 11.82 -1.18 -13.05
C ILE A 62 12.25 -0.02 -13.94
N ASP A 63 11.39 0.99 -14.01
CA ASP A 63 11.76 2.34 -14.40
C ASP A 63 11.77 3.22 -13.14
N ALA A 64 12.80 4.04 -13.00
CA ALA A 64 12.90 5.06 -11.97
C ALA A 64 12.92 6.45 -12.61
N GLN A 65 12.16 7.39 -12.04
CA GLN A 65 12.16 8.79 -12.44
C GLN A 65 12.40 9.68 -11.22
N GLY A 66 13.04 10.84 -11.44
CA GLY A 66 13.40 11.81 -10.40
C GLY A 66 14.92 11.94 -10.23
N PRO A 67 15.39 12.53 -9.12
CA PRO A 67 14.62 12.95 -7.95
C PRO A 67 13.67 14.12 -8.23
N PHE A 68 12.46 14.06 -7.65
CA PHE A 68 11.47 15.14 -7.64
C PHE A 68 11.48 15.85 -6.29
N ASP A 69 11.13 17.14 -6.27
CA ASP A 69 10.72 17.83 -5.05
C ASP A 69 9.45 17.20 -4.48
N TYR A 70 9.52 16.79 -3.22
CA TYR A 70 8.42 16.14 -2.51
C TYR A 70 8.41 16.64 -1.06
N PRO A 71 7.79 17.81 -0.80
CA PRO A 71 7.64 18.34 0.54
C PRO A 71 6.62 17.50 1.31
N SER A 72 7.11 16.56 2.11
CA SER A 72 6.36 15.89 3.17
C SER A 72 6.25 16.81 4.38
N LYS A 73 5.04 16.92 4.92
CA LYS A 73 4.84 17.34 6.31
C LYS A 73 4.93 16.07 7.14
N GLU A 74 5.89 15.97 8.03
CA GLU A 74 5.79 14.98 9.10
C GLU A 74 4.53 15.31 9.89
N GLU A 75 3.54 14.43 9.83
CA GLU A 75 2.40 14.54 10.73
C GLU A 75 2.91 14.28 12.15
N ALA A 76 2.51 15.14 13.09
CA ALA A 76 2.83 14.94 14.48
C ALA A 76 2.27 13.58 14.92
N ILE A 77 3.16 12.65 15.23
CA ILE A 77 2.77 11.40 15.88
C ILE A 77 2.23 11.78 17.26
N THR A 78 1.00 11.39 17.53
CA THR A 78 0.39 11.59 18.85
C THR A 78 0.14 10.24 19.50
N PHE A 79 0.50 10.15 20.78
CA PHE A 79 0.10 9.06 21.67
C PHE A 79 -0.98 9.54 22.67
N ASN A 80 -1.43 10.78 22.53
CA ASN A 80 -2.54 11.29 23.32
C ASN A 80 -3.83 10.66 22.83
N TYR A 81 -4.75 10.45 23.77
CA TYR A 81 -6.10 10.01 23.49
C TYR A 81 -7.11 10.99 24.09
N GLU A 82 -8.32 10.91 23.60
CA GLU A 82 -9.50 11.64 24.07
C GLU A 82 -10.66 10.64 24.16
N ILE A 83 -11.66 10.95 24.97
CA ILE A 83 -12.88 10.13 25.08
C ILE A 83 -13.96 10.73 24.18
N CYS A 84 -14.55 9.91 23.30
CA CYS A 84 -15.69 10.33 22.49
C CYS A 84 -16.89 10.69 23.37
N GLN A 85 -17.47 11.87 23.20
CA GLN A 85 -18.61 12.33 24.00
C GLN A 85 -19.96 11.75 23.56
N VAL A 86 -19.97 10.79 22.62
CA VAL A 86 -21.17 10.07 22.14
C VAL A 86 -21.11 8.59 22.54
N CYS A 87 -20.06 7.86 22.13
CA CYS A 87 -19.93 6.42 22.42
C CYS A 87 -19.04 6.09 23.62
N SER A 88 -18.31 7.07 24.18
CA SER A 88 -17.35 6.88 25.29
C SER A 88 -16.11 6.05 24.99
N ASP A 89 -15.83 5.72 23.72
CA ASP A 89 -14.59 5.06 23.34
C ASP A 89 -13.38 6.02 23.46
N ALA A 90 -12.22 5.46 23.82
CA ALA A 90 -10.95 6.16 23.77
C ALA A 90 -10.41 6.19 22.33
N VAL A 91 -10.07 7.38 21.84
CA VAL A 91 -9.65 7.59 20.46
C VAL A 91 -8.39 8.44 20.43
N ALA A 92 -7.45 8.11 19.54
CA ALA A 92 -6.25 8.92 19.37
C ALA A 92 -6.63 10.36 19.02
N GLN A 93 -5.98 11.32 19.66
CA GLN A 93 -6.39 12.73 19.63
C GLN A 93 -6.43 13.30 18.20
N ASN A 94 -5.55 12.83 17.31
CA ASN A 94 -5.50 13.24 15.90
C ASN A 94 -6.70 12.73 15.07
N TYR A 95 -7.50 11.80 15.59
CA TYR A 95 -8.72 11.31 14.94
C TYR A 95 -10.00 11.93 15.48
N ILE A 96 -9.95 12.72 16.54
CA ILE A 96 -11.13 13.41 17.06
C ILE A 96 -11.63 14.47 16.07
N LYS A 97 -12.94 14.53 15.89
CA LYS A 97 -13.65 15.60 15.21
C LYS A 97 -14.40 16.46 16.24
N ILE A 98 -14.67 17.72 15.87
CA ILE A 98 -15.53 18.61 16.65
C ILE A 98 -16.84 18.77 15.87
N GLU A 99 -17.91 18.18 16.39
CA GLU A 99 -19.26 18.27 15.84
C GLU A 99 -20.18 18.84 16.93
N ASP A 100 -20.92 19.91 16.62
CA ASP A 100 -21.78 20.62 17.60
C ASP A 100 -21.09 20.96 18.93
N GLY A 101 -19.80 21.30 18.86
CA GLY A 101 -18.97 21.61 20.03
C GLY A 101 -18.55 20.40 20.87
N LYS A 102 -18.86 19.17 20.45
CA LYS A 102 -18.46 17.93 21.12
C LYS A 102 -17.27 17.28 20.41
N LYS A 103 -16.35 16.72 21.21
CA LYS A 103 -15.28 15.83 20.72
C LYS A 103 -15.89 14.47 20.40
N VAL A 104 -15.88 14.09 19.12
CA VAL A 104 -16.47 12.85 18.63
C VAL A 104 -15.45 12.01 17.86
N CYS A 105 -15.59 10.69 17.92
CA CYS A 105 -14.81 9.78 17.07
C CYS A 105 -15.25 9.88 15.61
N ILE A 106 -14.44 9.38 14.68
CA ILE A 106 -14.76 9.38 13.24
C ILE A 106 -16.06 8.62 12.98
N GLU A 107 -16.31 7.55 13.72
CA GLU A 107 -17.50 6.71 13.57
C GLU A 107 -18.77 7.46 13.97
N CYS A 108 -18.76 8.16 15.10
CA CYS A 108 -19.89 8.98 15.53
C CYS A 108 -20.08 10.22 14.66
N ALA A 109 -19.01 10.76 14.06
CA ALA A 109 -19.13 11.87 13.12
C ALA A 109 -19.81 11.46 11.79
N HIS A 110 -19.54 10.24 11.31
CA HIS A 110 -19.88 9.84 9.94
C HIS A 110 -21.00 8.78 9.84
N PHE A 111 -21.16 7.90 10.81
CA PHE A 111 -22.01 6.70 10.68
C PHE A 111 -23.12 6.61 11.73
N ILE A 112 -22.93 7.19 12.91
CA ILE A 112 -23.90 7.15 14.00
C ILE A 112 -24.51 8.56 14.13
N ARG A 113 -25.52 8.85 13.31
CA ARG A 113 -26.36 10.06 13.44
C ARG A 113 -27.77 9.67 13.87
#